data_AF-A0A162U431-F1
#
_entry.id   AF-A0A162U431-F1
#
_cell.length_a   1.000
_cell.length_b   1.000
_cell.length_c   1.000
_cell.angle_alpha   90.00
_cell.angle_beta   90.00
_cell.angle_gamma   90.00
#
_symmetry.space_group_name_H-M   'P 1'
#
loop_
_entity.id
_entity.type
_entity.pdbx_description
1 polymer ?
#
loop_
_entity_poly.entity_id
_entity_poly.type
_entity_poly.pdbx_seq_one_letter_code
_entity_poly.pdbx_strand_id
1 'polypeptide(L)'
;MIKLIMHNKRYKVLSFKKFKIKRGFTLIEIIVTMLILFITLAMVSPLLNYNLKSLYITENKNDLQREANYSLENFINKAMQATKIEEISESNTDPDDTGFISCKSDSTVKSIKYIKFCRVDQIATGTGGNYNYIFIYDSNSKTLKYGETDDNVNMQVAQDIDDIKVEPLPLGKSFDKCSGIKVQVKFSKHLVDSYVLTSQVKFRNYP
;
A
#
# COMPACT_ATOMS: atom_id res chain seq x y z
N MET A 1 22.52 51.02 -104.03
CA MET A 1 22.56 52.33 -103.33
C MET A 1 21.84 52.16 -101.99
N ILE A 2 22.48 52.65 -100.93
CA ILE A 2 22.40 52.19 -99.52
C ILE A 2 20.99 52.26 -98.90
N LYS A 3 20.61 51.23 -98.13
CA LYS A 3 19.67 51.41 -96.99
C LYS A 3 19.94 50.46 -95.82
N LEU A 4 20.47 51.09 -94.78
CA LEU A 4 20.43 50.84 -93.33
C LEU A 4 20.53 49.40 -92.77
N ILE A 5 21.64 49.24 -92.06
CA ILE A 5 21.88 48.33 -90.94
C ILE A 5 20.82 48.56 -89.84
N MET A 6 20.11 47.51 -89.44
CA MET A 6 19.51 47.42 -88.10
C MET A 6 20.08 46.21 -87.37
N HIS A 7 20.77 46.49 -86.28
CA HIS A 7 21.50 45.53 -85.47
C HIS A 7 20.52 44.70 -84.63
N ASN A 8 20.59 43.40 -84.84
CA ASN A 8 19.86 42.37 -84.10
C ASN A 8 20.49 42.13 -82.71
N LYS A 9 19.69 41.55 -81.82
CA LYS A 9 19.99 40.86 -80.55
C LYS A 9 19.95 41.71 -79.27
N ARG A 10 18.93 41.44 -78.44
CA ARG A 10 19.08 40.59 -77.24
C ARG A 10 17.71 40.35 -76.57
N TYR A 11 17.09 39.19 -76.83
CA TYR A 11 16.09 38.65 -75.90
C TYR A 11 16.82 37.70 -74.95
N LYS A 12 16.89 38.12 -73.68
CA LYS A 12 17.42 37.36 -72.56
C LYS A 12 16.42 36.22 -72.29
N VAL A 13 16.68 35.02 -72.79
CA VAL A 13 15.88 33.84 -72.46
C VAL A 13 16.08 33.57 -70.98
N LEU A 14 15.05 33.83 -70.18
CA LEU A 14 14.97 33.45 -68.78
C LEU A 14 15.15 31.94 -68.69
N SER A 15 16.30 31.52 -68.17
CA SER A 15 16.55 30.15 -67.75
C SER A 15 15.52 29.79 -66.70
N PHE A 16 14.54 28.98 -67.07
CA PHE A 16 13.68 28.30 -66.11
C PHE A 16 14.57 27.40 -65.26
N LYS A 17 14.87 27.86 -64.05
CA LYS A 17 15.44 27.06 -62.98
C LYS A 17 14.48 25.88 -62.79
N LYS A 18 14.86 24.69 -63.28
CA LYS A 18 14.08 23.46 -63.09
C LYS A 18 13.82 23.30 -61.59
N PHE A 19 12.58 23.50 -61.16
CA PHE A 19 12.14 23.03 -59.86
C PHE A 19 12.36 21.51 -59.84
N LYS A 20 13.32 21.04 -59.05
CA LYS A 20 13.51 19.61 -58.81
C LYS A 20 12.21 19.09 -58.21
N ILE A 21 11.51 18.25 -58.97
CA ILE A 21 10.36 17.48 -58.51
C ILE A 21 10.85 16.64 -57.32
N LYS A 22 10.26 16.88 -56.14
CA LYS A 22 10.51 16.09 -54.93
C LYS A 22 10.10 14.65 -55.22
N ARG A 23 11.07 13.73 -55.21
CA ARG A 23 10.83 12.29 -55.37
C ARG A 23 10.03 11.81 -54.15
N GLY A 24 8.88 11.18 -54.37
CA GLY A 24 8.14 10.50 -53.29
C GLY A 24 8.96 9.36 -52.70
N PHE A 25 8.67 9.01 -51.45
CA PHE A 25 9.29 7.86 -50.78
C PHE A 25 9.13 6.59 -51.62
N THR A 26 10.22 5.83 -51.76
CA THR A 26 10.17 4.56 -52.47
C THR A 26 9.58 3.48 -51.55
N LEU A 27 8.81 2.53 -52.09
CA LEU A 27 8.20 1.45 -51.32
C LEU A 27 9.23 0.68 -50.46
N ILE A 28 10.42 0.44 -51.02
CA ILE A 28 11.52 -0.25 -50.35
C ILE A 28 12.03 0.52 -49.13
N GLU A 29 12.13 1.84 -49.22
CA GLU A 29 12.59 2.70 -48.13
C GLU A 29 11.61 2.67 -46.95
N ILE A 30 10.30 2.61 -47.22
CA ILE A 30 9.27 2.45 -46.18
C ILE A 30 9.42 1.09 -45.48
N ILE A 31 9.63 0.01 -46.24
CA ILE A 31 9.80 -1.33 -45.66
C ILE A 31 11.06 -1.40 -44.79
N VAL A 32 12.19 -0.84 -45.27
CA VAL A 32 13.46 -0.83 -44.53
C VAL A 32 13.35 0.00 -43.25
N THR A 33 12.73 1.19 -43.31
CA THR A 33 12.52 2.04 -42.13
C THR A 33 11.58 1.40 -41.10
N MET A 34 10.54 0.69 -41.54
CA MET A 34 9.63 -0.04 -40.65
C MET A 34 10.32 -1.22 -39.95
N LEU A 35 11.19 -1.95 -40.64
CA LEU A 35 12.02 -3.02 -40.06
C LEU A 35 12.94 -2.48 -38.95
N ILE A 36 13.65 -1.39 -39.23
CA ILE A 36 14.52 -0.75 -38.25
C ILE A 36 13.70 -0.29 -37.04
N LEU A 37 12.52 0.30 -37.27
CA LEU A 37 11.62 0.72 -36.19
C LEU A 37 11.22 -0.46 -35.29
N PHE A 38 10.78 -1.59 -35.85
CA PHE A 38 10.40 -2.75 -35.04
C PHE A 38 11.56 -3.31 -34.22
N ILE A 39 12.77 -3.36 -34.78
CA ILE A 39 13.96 -3.79 -34.05
C ILE A 39 14.21 -2.84 -32.87
N THR A 40 14.15 -1.52 -33.10
CA THR A 40 14.34 -0.54 -32.02
C THR A 40 13.25 -0.63 -30.94
N LEU A 41 11.99 -0.81 -31.32
CA LEU A 41 10.88 -0.97 -30.37
C LEU A 41 11.03 -2.25 -29.55
N ALA A 42 11.45 -3.36 -30.18
CA ALA A 42 11.71 -4.62 -29.50
C ALA A 42 12.84 -4.49 -28.48
N MET A 43 13.88 -3.69 -28.78
CA MET A 43 14.98 -3.43 -27.84
C MET A 43 14.57 -2.54 -26.66
N VAL A 44 13.68 -1.56 -26.88
CA VAL A 44 13.25 -0.61 -25.82
C VAL A 44 12.15 -1.19 -24.94
N SER A 45 11.31 -2.08 -25.47
CA SER A 45 10.15 -2.65 -24.76
C SER A 45 10.49 -3.27 -23.38
N PRO A 46 11.54 -4.09 -23.22
CA PRO A 46 11.92 -4.65 -21.91
C PRO A 46 12.23 -3.57 -20.87
N LEU A 47 12.91 -2.49 -21.27
CA LEU A 47 13.26 -1.38 -20.37
C LEU A 47 11.99 -0.65 -19.90
N LEU A 48 11.04 -0.43 -20.81
CA LEU A 48 9.77 0.22 -20.49
C LEU A 48 8.96 -0.64 -19.51
N ASN A 49 8.82 -1.95 -19.79
CA ASN A 49 8.11 -2.87 -18.90
C ASN A 49 8.77 -2.99 -17.52
N TYR A 50 10.10 -3.03 -17.48
CA TYR A 50 10.85 -3.04 -16.22
C TYR A 50 10.59 -1.79 -15.39
N ASN A 51 10.67 -0.61 -16.00
CA ASN A 51 10.43 0.66 -15.31
C ASN A 51 9.00 0.76 -14.79
N LEU A 52 8.00 0.39 -15.59
CA LEU A 52 6.60 0.36 -15.14
C LEU A 52 6.43 -0.59 -13.94
N LYS A 53 6.96 -1.81 -14.02
CA LYS A 53 6.92 -2.76 -12.91
C LYS A 53 7.61 -2.22 -11.65
N SER A 54 8.76 -1.58 -11.81
CA SER A 54 9.51 -0.97 -10.71
C SER A 54 8.74 0.18 -10.05
N LEU A 55 8.03 0.99 -10.84
CA LEU A 55 7.18 2.07 -10.33
C LEU A 55 6.03 1.49 -9.48
N TYR A 56 5.32 0.48 -9.98
CA TYR A 56 4.26 -0.19 -9.21
C TYR A 56 4.76 -0.81 -7.90
N ILE A 57 5.92 -1.47 -7.93
CA ILE A 57 6.54 -2.01 -6.71
C ILE A 57 6.83 -0.90 -5.71
N THR A 58 7.37 0.22 -6.18
CA THR A 58 7.73 1.36 -5.32
C THR A 58 6.49 2.03 -4.73
N GLU A 59 5.46 2.24 -5.54
CA GLU A 59 4.17 2.79 -5.12
C GLU A 59 3.51 1.88 -4.07
N ASN A 60 3.40 0.58 -4.34
CA ASN A 60 2.81 -0.37 -3.40
C ASN A 60 3.62 -0.46 -2.10
N LYS A 61 4.95 -0.39 -2.16
CA LYS A 61 5.80 -0.37 -0.96
C LYS A 61 5.57 0.89 -0.13
N ASN A 62 5.46 2.05 -0.77
CA ASN A 62 5.18 3.31 -0.06
C ASN A 62 3.79 3.32 0.57
N ASP A 63 2.79 2.80 -0.15
CA ASP A 63 1.44 2.63 0.38
C ASP A 63 1.44 1.72 1.62
N LEU A 64 2.07 0.55 1.53
CA LEU A 64 2.18 -0.37 2.66
C LEU A 64 2.89 0.26 3.86
N GLN A 65 3.96 1.03 3.63
CA GLN A 65 4.65 1.75 4.70
C GLN A 65 3.74 2.79 5.37
N ARG A 66 3.01 3.58 4.57
CA ARG A 66 2.07 4.57 5.09
C ARG A 66 0.97 3.91 5.92
N GLU A 67 0.36 2.86 5.39
CA GLU A 67 -0.72 2.12 6.03
C GLU A 67 -0.25 1.45 7.33
N ALA A 68 0.92 0.82 7.30
CA ALA A 68 1.52 0.18 8.47
C ALA A 68 1.82 1.16 9.59
N ASN A 69 2.39 2.33 9.26
CA ASN A 69 2.69 3.34 10.26
C ASN A 69 1.40 3.92 10.85
N TYR A 70 0.42 4.25 10.01
CA TYR A 70 -0.87 4.78 10.47
C TYR A 70 -1.62 3.80 11.38
N SER A 71 -1.76 2.55 10.95
CA SER A 71 -2.48 1.52 11.70
C SER A 71 -1.79 1.19 13.03
N LEU A 72 -0.46 1.06 13.02
CA LEU A 72 0.30 0.74 14.22
C LEU A 72 0.31 1.92 15.21
N GLU A 73 0.40 3.16 14.74
CA GLU A 73 0.27 4.35 15.59
C GLU A 73 -1.10 4.40 16.25
N ASN A 74 -2.18 4.18 15.50
CA ASN A 74 -3.53 4.09 16.06
C ASN A 74 -3.63 2.97 17.11
N PHE A 75 -3.15 1.77 16.78
CA PHE A 75 -3.17 0.64 17.70
C PHE A 75 -2.40 0.95 18.99
N ILE A 76 -1.17 1.46 18.89
CA ILE A 76 -0.32 1.80 20.03
C ILE A 76 -0.97 2.89 20.88
N ASN A 77 -1.50 3.96 20.26
CA ASN A 77 -2.12 5.06 20.99
C ASN A 77 -3.31 4.60 21.82
N LYS A 78 -4.09 3.63 21.33
CA LYS A 78 -5.22 3.05 22.07
C LYS A 78 -4.74 2.04 23.12
N ALA A 79 -3.79 1.17 22.78
CA ALA A 79 -3.20 0.21 23.71
C ALA A 79 -2.49 0.90 24.89
N MET A 80 -1.79 2.02 24.68
CA MET A 80 -1.16 2.80 25.76
C MET A 80 -2.16 3.32 26.79
N GLN A 81 -3.38 3.64 26.36
CA GLN A 81 -4.44 4.16 27.24
C GLN A 81 -5.14 3.04 28.03
N ALA A 82 -4.93 1.78 27.64
CA ALA A 82 -5.48 0.64 28.33
C ALA A 82 -4.82 0.38 29.69
N THR A 83 -5.55 -0.27 30.58
CA THR A 83 -5.06 -0.81 31.85
C THR A 83 -4.58 -2.24 31.68
N LYS A 84 -5.38 -3.04 30.95
CA LYS A 84 -5.20 -4.48 30.76
C LYS A 84 -5.87 -4.92 29.45
N ILE A 85 -5.51 -6.13 29.02
CA ILE A 85 -6.25 -6.86 27.98
C ILE A 85 -7.39 -7.61 28.67
N GLU A 86 -8.59 -7.43 28.15
CA GLU A 86 -9.79 -8.13 28.62
C GLU A 86 -9.94 -9.46 27.89
N GLU A 87 -9.86 -9.43 26.57
CA GLU A 87 -10.11 -10.59 25.71
C GLU A 87 -9.17 -10.60 24.49
N ILE A 88 -8.84 -11.82 24.05
CA ILE A 88 -8.04 -12.10 22.86
C ILE A 88 -8.59 -13.36 22.18
N SER A 89 -8.73 -13.33 20.86
CA SER A 89 -9.17 -14.49 20.08
C SER A 89 -8.42 -14.62 18.77
N GLU A 90 -8.10 -15.87 18.41
CA GLU A 90 -7.54 -16.27 17.11
C GLU A 90 -8.67 -16.49 16.07
N SER A 91 -9.93 -16.50 16.50
CA SER A 91 -11.11 -16.71 15.64
C SER A 91 -11.96 -15.45 15.51
N ASN A 92 -12.71 -15.36 14.42
CA ASN A 92 -13.69 -14.29 14.14
C ASN A 92 -15.05 -14.55 14.82
N THR A 93 -15.18 -15.62 15.60
CA THR A 93 -16.45 -16.04 16.18
C THR A 93 -16.81 -15.23 17.43
N ASP A 94 -18.12 -15.01 17.59
CA ASP A 94 -18.81 -14.29 18.67
C ASP A 94 -18.25 -14.61 20.07
N PRO A 95 -18.13 -13.65 21.03
CA PRO A 95 -17.73 -13.81 22.44
C PRO A 95 -18.13 -15.10 23.18
N ASP A 96 -19.21 -15.76 22.77
CA ASP A 96 -19.76 -16.95 23.41
C ASP A 96 -19.30 -18.29 22.79
N ASP A 97 -18.57 -18.28 21.66
CA ASP A 97 -18.08 -19.49 21.02
C ASP A 97 -16.65 -19.82 21.47
N THR A 98 -16.37 -21.10 21.68
CA THR A 98 -15.20 -21.73 22.32
C THR A 98 -13.78 -21.36 21.81
N GLY A 99 -13.64 -20.37 20.92
CA GLY A 99 -12.39 -19.84 20.39
C GLY A 99 -11.74 -18.72 21.20
N PHE A 100 -12.36 -18.25 22.29
CA PHE A 100 -11.74 -17.26 23.20
C PHE A 100 -10.63 -17.91 24.01
N ILE A 101 -9.45 -17.33 23.93
CA ILE A 101 -8.32 -17.79 24.72
C ILE A 101 -8.40 -17.11 26.08
N SER A 102 -8.36 -17.92 27.14
CA SER A 102 -8.28 -17.39 28.49
C SER A 102 -6.99 -16.58 28.64
N CYS A 103 -7.12 -15.26 28.81
CA CYS A 103 -6.00 -14.35 29.01
C CYS A 103 -5.14 -14.69 30.26
N LYS A 104 -5.60 -15.61 31.12
CA LYS A 104 -4.99 -15.98 32.40
C LYS A 104 -3.86 -17.00 32.31
N SER A 105 -3.80 -17.81 31.25
CA SER A 105 -2.81 -18.90 31.10
C SER A 105 -1.77 -18.65 30.01
N ASP A 106 -2.06 -17.76 29.06
CA ASP A 106 -1.30 -17.68 27.82
C ASP A 106 -0.22 -16.59 27.85
N SER A 107 1.04 -17.03 27.75
CA SER A 107 2.25 -16.19 27.76
C SER A 107 3.03 -16.21 26.43
N THR A 108 2.46 -16.82 25.39
CA THR A 108 3.12 -17.05 24.09
C THR A 108 2.70 -16.03 23.04
N VAL A 109 3.47 -15.97 21.94
CA VAL A 109 3.09 -15.22 20.73
C VAL A 109 1.81 -15.82 20.12
N LYS A 110 0.85 -14.99 19.74
CA LYS A 110 -0.45 -15.39 19.19
C LYS A 110 -0.81 -14.60 17.94
N SER A 111 -1.31 -15.27 16.90
CA SER A 111 -1.93 -14.63 15.74
C SER A 111 -3.38 -14.27 16.07
N ILE A 112 -3.72 -12.99 16.07
CA ILE A 112 -5.01 -12.52 16.56
C ILE A 112 -5.94 -12.11 15.43
N LYS A 113 -7.22 -12.39 15.64
CA LYS A 113 -8.32 -11.82 14.89
C LYS A 113 -9.13 -10.82 15.72
N TYR A 114 -9.09 -10.94 17.04
CA TYR A 114 -9.80 -10.07 17.95
C TYR A 114 -8.92 -9.72 19.16
N ILE A 115 -8.95 -8.45 19.58
CA ILE A 115 -8.38 -8.02 20.85
C ILE A 115 -9.21 -6.88 21.46
N LYS A 116 -9.50 -7.01 22.75
CA LYS A 116 -10.26 -6.04 23.55
C LYS A 116 -9.41 -5.51 24.69
N PHE A 117 -9.27 -4.19 24.73
CA PHE A 117 -8.55 -3.48 25.79
C PHE A 117 -9.53 -2.76 26.72
N CYS A 118 -9.29 -2.88 28.02
CA CYS A 118 -10.06 -2.19 29.04
C CYS A 118 -9.46 -0.79 29.32
N ARG A 119 -10.29 0.24 29.28
CA ARG A 119 -9.93 1.65 29.53
C ARG A 119 -10.19 2.04 31.00
N VAL A 120 -9.31 2.86 31.58
CA VAL A 120 -9.35 3.31 33.00
C VAL A 120 -10.65 4.00 33.40
N ASP A 121 -11.31 4.70 32.48
CA ASP A 121 -12.46 5.55 32.80
C ASP A 121 -13.66 4.76 33.37
N GLN A 122 -13.61 3.42 33.36
CA GLN A 122 -14.58 2.54 33.99
C GLN A 122 -14.45 2.39 35.52
N ILE A 123 -13.39 2.89 36.17
CA ILE A 123 -13.18 2.66 37.61
C ILE A 123 -14.06 3.58 38.50
N ALA A 124 -14.67 4.65 37.98
CA ALA A 124 -15.21 5.71 38.84
C ALA A 124 -16.68 6.15 38.66
N THR A 125 -17.41 5.73 37.62
CA THR A 125 -18.79 6.20 37.44
C THR A 125 -19.72 5.06 37.10
N GLY A 126 -20.58 4.68 38.06
CA GLY A 126 -21.60 3.63 37.95
C GLY A 126 -22.73 3.94 36.96
N THR A 127 -22.37 4.33 35.74
CA THR A 127 -23.29 4.63 34.64
C THR A 127 -22.75 4.00 33.35
N GLY A 128 -22.82 2.67 33.30
CA GLY A 128 -23.30 1.88 32.15
C GLY A 128 -22.79 2.12 30.72
N GLY A 129 -21.57 2.61 30.52
CA GLY A 129 -20.93 2.63 29.20
C GLY A 129 -19.62 1.84 29.23
N ASN A 130 -19.61 0.63 28.67
CA ASN A 130 -18.38 -0.17 28.52
C ASN A 130 -17.52 0.42 27.39
N TYR A 131 -16.74 1.47 27.68
CA TYR A 131 -15.77 1.99 26.72
C TYR A 131 -14.55 1.07 26.69
N ASN A 132 -14.47 0.25 25.64
CA ASN A 132 -13.38 -0.68 25.40
C ASN A 132 -12.78 -0.39 24.05
N TYR A 133 -11.46 -0.52 23.91
CA TYR A 133 -10.85 -0.45 22.58
C TYR A 133 -10.85 -1.83 21.97
N ILE A 134 -11.62 -1.99 20.90
CA ILE A 134 -11.82 -3.27 20.24
C ILE A 134 -11.19 -3.18 18.86
N PHE A 135 -10.35 -4.17 18.56
CA PHE A 135 -9.76 -4.34 17.24
C PHE A 135 -10.18 -5.70 16.67
N ILE A 136 -10.72 -5.67 15.46
CA ILE A 136 -11.19 -6.87 14.74
C ILE A 136 -10.48 -6.93 13.39
N TYR A 137 -9.73 -7.99 13.17
CA TYR A 137 -9.09 -8.31 11.91
C TYR A 137 -9.94 -9.30 11.11
N ASP A 138 -10.43 -8.85 9.97
CA ASP A 138 -11.13 -9.69 9.02
C ASP A 138 -10.16 -10.24 7.98
N SER A 139 -9.86 -11.53 8.09
CA SER A 139 -8.99 -12.25 7.16
C SER A 139 -9.51 -12.31 5.73
N ASN A 140 -10.82 -12.17 5.50
CA ASN A 140 -11.39 -12.22 4.15
C ASN A 140 -11.17 -10.90 3.41
N SER A 141 -11.45 -9.77 4.08
CA SER A 141 -11.22 -8.44 3.51
C SER A 141 -9.78 -7.93 3.72
N LYS A 142 -8.96 -8.64 4.51
CA LYS A 142 -7.62 -8.20 4.94
C LYS A 142 -7.63 -6.83 5.62
N THR A 143 -8.72 -6.50 6.31
CA THR A 143 -8.89 -5.20 6.98
C THR A 143 -8.85 -5.33 8.49
N LEU A 144 -8.26 -4.33 9.16
CA LEU A 144 -8.37 -4.15 10.60
C LEU A 144 -9.40 -3.05 10.86
N LYS A 145 -10.39 -3.36 11.69
CA LYS A 145 -11.40 -2.43 12.15
C LYS A 145 -11.23 -2.11 13.63
N TYR A 146 -11.70 -0.94 14.01
CA TYR A 146 -11.61 -0.39 15.35
C TYR A 146 -12.98 0.12 15.82
N GLY A 147 -13.25 -0.04 17.10
CA GLY A 147 -14.42 0.49 17.79
C GLY A 147 -14.13 0.82 19.26
N GLU A 148 -14.95 1.70 19.82
CA GLU A 148 -14.89 2.09 21.24
C GLU A 148 -15.98 1.42 22.10
N THR A 149 -16.91 0.71 21.45
CA THR A 149 -18.02 -0.03 22.06
C THR A 149 -18.22 -1.34 21.31
N ASP A 150 -18.67 -2.39 22.00
CA ASP A 150 -18.89 -3.73 21.41
C ASP A 150 -19.82 -3.67 20.17
N ASP A 151 -20.82 -2.77 20.17
CA ASP A 151 -21.78 -2.64 19.08
C ASP A 151 -21.33 -1.74 17.90
N ASN A 152 -20.13 -1.13 17.96
CA ASN A 152 -19.71 -0.12 16.98
C ASN A 152 -18.25 -0.24 16.55
N VAL A 153 -17.91 -1.37 15.92
CA VAL A 153 -16.60 -1.62 15.31
C VAL A 153 -16.66 -1.37 13.80
N ASN A 154 -16.76 -0.11 13.41
CA ASN A 154 -16.98 0.28 12.00
C ASN A 154 -15.82 1.07 11.38
N MET A 155 -14.84 1.53 12.16
CA MET A 155 -13.74 2.33 11.63
C MET A 155 -12.65 1.42 11.07
N GLN A 156 -12.44 1.42 9.75
CA GLN A 156 -11.28 0.76 9.16
C GLN A 156 -10.01 1.56 9.49
N VAL A 157 -9.06 0.90 10.16
CA VAL A 157 -7.77 1.50 10.56
C VAL A 157 -6.60 0.94 9.77
N ALA A 158 -6.79 -0.18 9.08
CA ALA A 158 -5.79 -0.77 8.21
C ALA A 158 -6.42 -1.63 7.11
N GLN A 159 -5.70 -1.78 6.00
CA GLN A 159 -5.96 -2.78 4.96
C GLN A 159 -4.68 -3.50 4.54
N ASP A 160 -4.80 -4.47 3.62
CA ASP A 160 -3.68 -5.22 3.08
C ASP A 160 -2.91 -6.04 4.14
N ILE A 161 -3.58 -6.45 5.23
CA ILE A 161 -2.99 -7.23 6.32
C ILE A 161 -3.08 -8.74 6.03
N ASP A 162 -1.94 -9.41 6.15
CA ASP A 162 -1.86 -10.88 6.12
C ASP A 162 -1.97 -11.52 7.50
N ASP A 163 -1.40 -10.89 8.53
CA ASP A 163 -1.32 -11.46 9.88
C ASP A 163 -1.03 -10.39 10.92
N ILE A 164 -1.58 -10.57 12.13
CA ILE A 164 -1.31 -9.73 13.30
C ILE A 164 -0.91 -10.66 14.43
N LYS A 165 0.31 -10.49 14.93
CA LYS A 165 0.82 -11.24 16.08
C LYS A 165 0.97 -10.34 17.29
N VAL A 166 0.56 -10.85 18.44
CA VAL A 166 0.76 -10.19 19.73
C VAL A 166 1.47 -11.11 20.72
N GLU A 167 2.25 -10.50 21.59
CA GLU A 167 3.03 -11.19 22.61
C GLU A 167 2.99 -10.35 23.90
N PRO A 168 2.72 -10.97 25.07
CA PRO A 168 2.65 -10.25 26.33
C PRO A 168 4.05 -9.82 26.82
N LEU A 169 4.12 -8.64 27.45
CA LEU A 169 5.34 -8.10 28.05
C LEU A 169 5.16 -7.87 29.57
N PRO A 170 6.14 -8.26 30.42
CA PRO A 170 7.37 -8.96 30.08
C PRO A 170 7.11 -10.42 29.66
N LEU A 171 8.05 -10.99 28.91
CA LEU A 171 8.01 -12.37 28.43
C LEU A 171 7.71 -13.36 29.57
N GLY A 172 6.85 -14.34 29.30
CA GLY A 172 6.44 -15.34 30.29
C GLY A 172 5.31 -14.90 31.22
N LYS A 173 4.82 -13.65 31.12
CA LYS A 173 3.56 -13.23 31.76
C LYS A 173 2.37 -13.55 30.87
N SER A 174 1.24 -13.86 31.50
CA SER A 174 -0.03 -14.02 30.84
C SER A 174 -0.61 -12.67 30.36
N PHE A 175 -1.46 -12.68 29.33
CA PHE A 175 -2.09 -11.45 28.79
C PHE A 175 -2.89 -10.66 29.83
N ASP A 176 -3.51 -11.31 30.82
CA ASP A 176 -4.26 -10.64 31.92
C ASP A 176 -3.35 -9.89 32.92
N LYS A 177 -2.08 -10.29 33.00
CA LYS A 177 -1.08 -9.77 33.96
C LYS A 177 0.08 -9.09 33.25
N CYS A 178 -0.01 -8.83 31.95
CA CYS A 178 1.04 -8.17 31.21
C CYS A 178 1.01 -6.66 31.41
N SER A 179 2.19 -6.05 31.55
CA SER A 179 2.39 -4.59 31.64
C SER A 179 2.36 -3.90 30.27
N GLY A 180 2.17 -4.68 29.20
CA GLY A 180 2.23 -4.22 27.83
C GLY A 180 2.24 -5.39 26.87
N ILE A 181 2.31 -5.07 25.58
CA ILE A 181 2.37 -6.05 24.49
C ILE A 181 3.37 -5.64 23.43
N LYS A 182 3.93 -6.64 22.78
CA LYS A 182 4.60 -6.51 21.49
C LYS A 182 3.61 -6.89 20.41
N VAL A 183 3.51 -6.05 19.39
CA VAL A 183 2.61 -6.24 18.25
C VAL A 183 3.46 -6.30 17.00
N GLN A 184 3.19 -7.29 16.16
CA GLN A 184 3.78 -7.44 14.84
C GLN A 184 2.66 -7.54 13.82
N VAL A 185 2.67 -6.67 12.82
CA VAL A 185 1.69 -6.69 11.74
C VAL A 185 2.42 -6.95 10.43
N LYS A 186 1.92 -7.93 9.67
CA LYS A 186 2.42 -8.28 8.35
C LYS A 186 1.44 -7.80 7.30
N PHE A 187 1.94 -7.03 6.34
CA PHE A 187 1.21 -6.52 5.20
C PHE A 187 1.70 -7.14 3.90
N SER A 188 0.83 -7.27 2.90
CA SER A 188 1.21 -7.61 1.53
C SER A 188 0.31 -6.91 0.52
N LYS A 189 0.90 -6.55 -0.63
CA LYS A 189 0.17 -5.92 -1.74
C LYS A 189 0.76 -6.43 -3.05
N HIS A 190 0.02 -6.35 -4.15
CA HIS A 190 0.45 -6.87 -5.45
C HIS A 190 1.93 -6.53 -5.78
N LEU A 191 2.73 -7.52 -6.19
CA LEU A 191 4.17 -7.41 -6.47
C LEU A 191 5.08 -7.09 -5.26
N VAL A 192 4.52 -7.01 -4.04
CA VAL A 192 5.23 -6.77 -2.79
C VAL A 192 4.81 -7.84 -1.77
N ASP A 193 5.64 -8.88 -1.66
CA ASP A 193 5.27 -10.12 -0.95
C ASP A 193 5.13 -9.97 0.56
N SER A 194 5.86 -9.03 1.19
CA SER A 194 5.71 -8.78 2.61
C SER A 194 6.35 -7.46 3.07
N TYR A 195 5.62 -6.72 3.90
CA TYR A 195 6.14 -5.67 4.76
C TYR A 195 5.75 -5.95 6.21
N VAL A 196 6.72 -6.05 7.12
CA VAL A 196 6.48 -6.40 8.53
C VAL A 196 6.88 -5.23 9.42
N LEU A 197 5.97 -4.79 10.27
CA LEU A 197 6.23 -3.78 11.28
C LEU A 197 6.05 -4.39 12.66
N THR A 198 6.97 -4.09 13.58
CA THR A 198 6.94 -4.58 14.96
C THR A 198 7.12 -3.41 15.91
N SER A 199 6.30 -3.34 16.94
CA SER A 199 6.43 -2.36 18.01
C SER A 199 6.08 -2.96 19.36
N GLN A 200 6.51 -2.29 20.42
CA GLN A 200 6.23 -2.64 21.80
C GLN A 200 5.53 -1.47 22.46
N VAL A 201 4.44 -1.75 23.15
CA VAL A 201 3.64 -0.77 23.87
C VAL A 201 3.50 -1.22 25.31
N LYS A 202 3.79 -0.30 26.25
CA LYS A 202 3.48 -0.48 27.67
C LYS A 202 2.16 0.20 27.98
N PHE A 203 1.35 -0.45 28.80
CA PHE A 203 0.11 0.11 29.29
C PHE A 203 0.44 1.21 30.30
N ARG A 204 -0.03 2.44 30.05
CA ARG A 204 0.26 3.59 30.92
C ARG A 204 -0.33 3.41 32.30
N ASN A 205 -1.48 2.75 32.36
CA ASN A 205 -2.30 2.65 33.55
C ASN A 205 -2.23 1.26 34.18
N TYR A 206 -1.16 0.49 33.90
CA TYR A 206 -0.96 -0.80 34.53
C TYR A 206 -0.71 -0.64 36.05
N PRO A 207 -1.45 -1.35 36.91
CA PRO A 207 -1.35 -1.24 38.36
C PRO A 207 -0.07 -1.85 38.97
#